data_AF-A0A969GUN7-F1
#
_entry.id   AF-A0A969GUN7-F1
#
_cell.length_a   1.000
_cell.length_b   1.000
_cell.length_c   1.000
_cell.angle_alpha   90.00
_cell.angle_beta   90.00
_cell.angle_gamma   90.00
#
_symmetry.space_group_name_H-M   'P 1'
#
loop_
_entity.id
_entity.type
_entity.pdbx_description
1 polymer ?
#
loop_
_entity_poly.entity_id
_entity_poly.type
_entity_poly.pdbx_seq_one_letter_code
_entity_poly.pdbx_strand_id
1 'polypeptide(L)'
;MDSQAQLEERLSAQRQLEALLRPYGEEGTTQSDGSSRYTQWLGSQQEAGAWRPTVNPEDEGETLPAPQGIEIPTTFPKAACQIRNLDRAEVWFGIMVSAAGEIVGEAEQVRGSGYLIFDQAAQKLIPQEYDVEGIPLGESTESNIPYLVKVKFARQEGCTAIVLPEAS
;
A
#
# COMPACT_ATOMS: atom_id res chain seq x y z
N MET A 1 30.87 6.50 -30.64
CA MET A 1 29.97 7.61 -31.01
C MET A 1 28.57 7.04 -30.93
N ASP A 2 27.81 7.44 -29.91
CA ASP A 2 26.41 7.01 -29.79
C ASP A 2 25.63 7.58 -30.98
N SER A 3 24.73 6.78 -31.57
CA SER A 3 23.88 7.26 -32.66
C SER A 3 22.90 8.31 -32.13
N GLN A 4 22.43 9.22 -32.98
CA GLN A 4 21.41 10.21 -32.60
C GLN A 4 20.18 9.55 -31.94
N ALA A 5 19.76 8.39 -32.45
CA ALA A 5 18.65 7.62 -31.89
C ALA A 5 18.93 7.13 -30.45
N GLN A 6 20.15 6.65 -30.17
CA GLN A 6 20.54 6.23 -28.81
C GLN A 6 20.59 7.41 -27.83
N LEU A 7 20.96 8.60 -28.32
CA LEU A 7 21.01 9.82 -27.53
C LEU A 7 19.60 10.32 -27.18
N GLU A 8 18.67 10.28 -28.14
CA GLU A 8 17.26 10.62 -27.93
C GLU A 8 16.57 9.66 -26.96
N GLU A 9 16.83 8.36 -27.08
CA GLU A 9 16.31 7.34 -26.17
C GLU A 9 16.78 7.56 -24.73
N ARG A 10 18.08 7.82 -24.53
CA ARG A 10 18.65 8.13 -23.21
C ARG A 10 18.05 9.39 -22.60
N LEU A 11 17.89 10.46 -23.37
CA LEU A 11 17.29 11.71 -22.91
C LEU A 11 15.82 11.54 -22.55
N SER A 12 15.07 10.75 -23.32
CA SER A 12 13.68 10.40 -23.02
C SER A 12 13.56 9.65 -21.70
N ALA A 13 14.36 8.60 -21.52
CA ALA A 13 14.40 7.81 -20.29
C ALA A 13 14.77 8.66 -19.07
N GLN A 14 15.72 9.59 -19.22
CA GLN A 14 16.11 10.51 -18.16
C GLN A 14 14.97 11.46 -17.75
N ARG A 15 14.24 12.03 -18.72
CA ARG A 15 13.08 12.90 -18.44
C ARG A 15 11.94 12.14 -17.75
N GLN A 16 11.67 10.90 -18.18
CA GLN A 16 10.68 10.04 -17.53
C GLN A 16 11.07 9.77 -16.07
N LEU A 17 12.34 9.46 -15.83
CA LEU A 17 12.85 9.25 -14.48
C LEU A 17 12.73 10.52 -13.62
N GLU A 18 13.11 11.68 -14.14
CA GLU A 18 12.95 12.95 -13.44
C GLU A 18 11.49 13.25 -13.09
N ALA A 19 10.55 12.94 -13.98
CA ALA A 19 9.12 13.10 -13.70
C ALA A 19 8.65 12.17 -12.56
N LEU A 20 9.13 10.93 -12.53
CA LEU A 20 8.82 9.96 -11.48
C LEU A 20 9.42 10.31 -10.12
N LEU A 21 10.57 10.99 -10.11
CA LEU A 21 11.27 11.43 -8.90
C LEU A 21 10.77 12.77 -8.37
N ARG A 22 10.00 13.53 -9.15
CA ARG A 22 9.41 14.78 -8.70
C ARG A 22 8.28 14.50 -7.73
N PRO A 23 8.26 15.19 -6.58
CA PRO A 23 7.09 15.15 -5.71
C PRO A 23 5.91 15.82 -6.44
N TYR A 24 4.73 15.21 -6.40
CA TYR A 24 3.53 15.79 -7.03
C TYR A 24 2.77 16.77 -6.09
N GLY A 25 3.38 17.16 -4.97
CA GLY A 25 2.90 18.13 -3.97
C GLY A 25 3.93 18.23 -2.83
N GLU A 26 3.82 19.21 -1.92
CA GLU A 26 4.89 19.44 -0.93
C GLU A 26 5.21 18.21 -0.07
N GLU A 27 4.25 17.37 0.32
CA GLU A 27 4.54 16.15 1.10
C GLU A 27 3.43 15.07 0.99
N GLY A 28 3.05 14.63 -0.23
CA GLY A 28 2.01 13.59 -0.37
C GLY A 28 0.70 13.89 0.38
N THR A 29 -0.03 12.85 0.79
CA THR A 29 -1.16 13.00 1.74
C THR A 29 -0.66 12.80 3.17
N THR A 30 -1.07 13.66 4.09
CA THR A 30 -0.63 13.57 5.49
C THR A 30 -1.16 12.30 6.16
N GLN A 31 -0.60 11.90 7.31
CA GLN A 31 -1.15 10.77 8.08
C GLN A 31 -2.61 11.03 8.48
N SER A 32 -2.95 12.26 8.87
CA SER A 32 -4.32 12.64 9.23
C SER A 32 -5.29 12.52 8.05
N ASP A 33 -4.85 12.91 6.86
CA ASP A 33 -5.65 12.74 5.63
C ASP A 33 -5.84 11.26 5.33
N GLY A 34 -4.77 10.45 5.48
CA GLY A 34 -4.81 9.01 5.30
C GLY A 34 -5.80 8.32 6.23
N SER A 35 -5.75 8.63 7.53
CA SER A 35 -6.72 8.11 8.51
C SER A 35 -8.15 8.53 8.19
N SER A 36 -8.36 9.80 7.81
CA SER A 36 -9.68 10.31 7.46
C SER A 36 -10.26 9.60 6.23
N ARG A 37 -9.43 9.42 5.18
CA ARG A 37 -9.82 8.70 3.97
C ARG A 37 -10.04 7.21 4.23
N TYR A 38 -9.27 6.61 5.12
CA TYR A 38 -9.49 5.22 5.54
C TYR A 38 -10.84 5.06 6.22
N THR A 39 -11.19 5.94 7.16
CA THR A 39 -12.52 5.91 7.81
C THR A 39 -13.65 6.11 6.80
N GLN A 40 -13.48 7.01 5.81
CA GLN A 40 -14.46 7.21 4.74
C GLN A 40 -14.62 5.98 3.85
N TRP A 41 -13.52 5.37 3.44
CA TRP A 41 -13.52 4.12 2.68
C TRP A 41 -14.17 2.99 3.48
N LEU A 42 -13.85 2.85 4.76
CA LEU A 42 -14.44 1.84 5.62
C LEU A 42 -15.97 2.00 5.74
N GLY A 43 -16.43 3.26 5.90
CA GLY A 43 -17.85 3.58 5.89
C GLY A 43 -18.55 3.20 4.58
N SER A 44 -17.91 3.44 3.43
CA SER A 44 -18.50 3.06 2.14
C SER A 44 -18.61 1.54 1.96
N GLN A 45 -17.65 0.76 2.51
CA GLN A 45 -17.75 -0.71 2.52
C GLN A 45 -18.91 -1.21 3.39
N GLN A 46 -19.17 -0.55 4.53
CA GLN A 46 -20.32 -0.86 5.39
C GLN A 46 -21.65 -0.56 4.68
N GLU A 47 -21.75 0.62 4.07
CA GLU A 47 -22.95 1.04 3.33
C GLU A 47 -23.24 0.11 2.14
N ALA A 48 -22.20 -0.37 1.47
CA ALA A 48 -22.29 -1.36 0.41
C ALA A 48 -22.63 -2.77 0.91
N GLY A 49 -22.59 -3.00 2.23
CA GLY A 49 -22.79 -4.31 2.84
C GLY A 49 -21.65 -5.29 2.60
N ALA A 50 -20.50 -4.83 2.10
CA ALA A 50 -19.29 -5.63 1.86
C ALA A 50 -18.61 -6.05 3.17
N TRP A 51 -18.85 -5.30 4.24
CA TRP A 51 -18.45 -5.61 5.61
C TRP A 51 -19.59 -5.24 6.57
N ARG A 52 -19.73 -6.02 7.62
CA ARG A 52 -20.55 -5.66 8.78
C ARG A 52 -19.71 -5.87 10.03
N PRO A 53 -19.62 -4.87 10.92
CA PRO A 53 -18.96 -5.09 12.20
C PRO A 53 -19.78 -6.13 12.98
N THR A 54 -19.20 -7.31 13.18
CA THR A 54 -19.71 -8.35 14.08
C THR A 54 -19.45 -7.88 15.51
N VAL A 55 -20.23 -6.90 15.98
CA VAL A 55 -20.23 -6.54 17.39
C VAL A 55 -21.30 -7.39 18.06
N ASN A 56 -20.91 -8.54 18.58
CA ASN A 56 -21.60 -9.06 19.74
C ASN A 56 -21.12 -8.20 20.92
N PRO A 57 -21.99 -7.39 21.55
CA PRO A 57 -21.57 -6.53 22.66
C PRO A 57 -21.11 -7.31 23.91
N GLU A 58 -21.26 -8.63 23.91
CA GLU A 58 -20.77 -9.54 24.95
C GLU A 58 -19.38 -10.14 24.65
N ASP A 59 -18.89 -10.04 23.40
CA ASP A 59 -17.55 -10.47 22.99
C ASP A 59 -16.55 -9.31 23.15
N GLU A 60 -16.42 -8.81 24.38
CA GLU A 60 -15.32 -7.93 24.76
C GLU A 60 -14.00 -8.73 24.70
N GLY A 61 -13.29 -8.70 23.58
CA GLY A 61 -11.87 -9.09 23.59
C GLY A 61 -11.30 -9.81 22.39
N GLU A 62 -12.05 -10.09 21.31
CA GLU A 62 -11.42 -10.54 20.06
C GLU A 62 -10.73 -9.37 19.37
N THR A 63 -9.58 -9.01 19.92
CA THR A 63 -8.56 -8.26 19.19
C THR A 63 -8.16 -9.15 18.02
N LEU A 64 -8.64 -8.81 16.81
CA LEU A 64 -8.16 -9.45 15.58
C LEU A 64 -6.62 -9.45 15.65
N PRO A 65 -5.96 -10.60 15.44
CA PRO A 65 -4.53 -10.65 15.68
C PRO A 65 -3.85 -9.67 14.73
N ALA A 66 -3.00 -8.79 15.29
CA ALA A 66 -2.29 -7.81 14.48
C ALA A 66 -1.50 -8.56 13.38
N PRO A 67 -1.70 -8.25 12.10
CA PRO A 67 -0.99 -8.94 11.06
C PRO A 67 0.50 -8.78 11.22
N GLN A 68 1.23 -9.88 11.03
CA GLN A 68 2.68 -9.80 11.00
C GLN A 68 3.10 -9.06 9.72
N GLY A 69 3.98 -8.08 9.86
CA GLY A 69 4.55 -7.39 8.71
C GLY A 69 5.22 -8.37 7.77
N ILE A 70 4.88 -8.33 6.49
CA ILE A 70 5.49 -9.13 5.43
C ILE A 70 6.51 -8.25 4.71
N GLU A 71 7.80 -8.58 4.86
CA GLU A 71 8.84 -7.95 4.06
C GLU A 71 8.78 -8.50 2.63
N ILE A 72 8.27 -7.70 1.69
CA ILE A 72 8.28 -8.08 0.27
C ILE A 72 9.48 -7.43 -0.41
N PRO A 73 10.56 -8.19 -0.69
CA PRO A 73 11.73 -7.63 -1.36
C PRO A 73 11.35 -7.12 -2.76
N THR A 74 11.21 -5.81 -2.87
CA THR A 74 10.79 -5.13 -4.09
C THR A 74 11.85 -4.15 -4.52
N THR A 75 12.43 -4.36 -5.70
CA THR A 75 13.44 -3.46 -6.25
C THR A 75 12.76 -2.28 -6.96
N PHE A 76 12.96 -1.06 -6.46
CA PHE A 76 12.62 0.16 -7.20
C PHE A 76 13.87 0.79 -7.86
N PRO A 77 13.71 1.65 -8.90
CA PRO A 77 14.85 2.24 -9.60
C PRO A 77 15.89 2.87 -8.65
N LYS A 78 17.18 2.54 -8.82
CA LYS A 78 18.27 3.03 -7.95
C LYS A 78 18.30 4.55 -7.77
N ALA A 79 17.84 5.31 -8.76
CA ALA A 79 17.77 6.77 -8.66
C ALA A 79 16.75 7.24 -7.60
N ALA A 80 15.68 6.49 -7.35
CA ALA A 80 14.72 6.81 -6.28
C ALA A 80 15.29 6.57 -4.88
N CYS A 81 16.34 5.75 -4.75
CA CYS A 81 17.09 5.64 -3.50
C CYS A 81 17.82 6.93 -3.09
N GLN A 82 18.02 7.87 -4.02
CA GLN A 82 18.64 9.16 -3.72
C GLN A 82 17.66 10.18 -3.12
N ILE A 83 16.35 9.90 -3.11
CA ILE A 83 15.35 10.79 -2.53
C ILE A 83 15.61 10.94 -1.03
N ARG A 84 15.86 12.17 -0.57
CA ARG A 84 16.31 12.48 0.79
C ARG A 84 15.39 11.93 1.88
N ASN A 85 14.07 11.98 1.64
CA ASN A 85 13.03 11.59 2.59
C ASN A 85 12.42 10.21 2.26
N LEU A 86 13.19 9.31 1.63
CA LEU A 86 12.74 7.97 1.26
C LEU A 86 12.22 7.16 2.46
N ASP A 87 12.87 7.30 3.61
CA ASP A 87 12.48 6.69 4.89
C ASP A 87 11.10 7.13 5.41
N ARG A 88 10.58 8.24 4.89
CA ARG A 88 9.24 8.74 5.18
C ARG A 88 8.22 8.38 4.09
N ALA A 89 8.67 7.83 2.97
CA ALA A 89 7.80 7.42 1.88
C ALA A 89 7.00 6.19 2.32
N GLU A 90 5.69 6.39 2.45
CA GLU A 90 4.76 5.36 2.88
C GLU A 90 3.44 5.54 2.13
N VAL A 91 2.88 4.43 1.67
CA VAL A 91 1.62 4.37 0.93
C VAL A 91 0.67 3.48 1.70
N TRP A 92 -0.59 3.89 1.87
CA TRP A 92 -1.60 3.09 2.58
C TRP A 92 -2.73 2.69 1.63
N PHE A 93 -3.18 1.45 1.78
CA PHE A 93 -4.29 0.88 1.05
C PHE A 93 -5.35 0.35 2.03
N GLY A 94 -6.61 0.62 1.75
CA GLY A 94 -7.73 -0.14 2.32
C GLY A 94 -8.00 -1.36 1.45
N ILE A 95 -8.03 -2.55 2.06
CA ILE A 95 -8.39 -3.80 1.37
C ILE A 95 -9.45 -4.57 2.16
N MET A 96 -10.27 -5.33 1.46
CA MET A 96 -11.16 -6.32 2.06
C MET A 96 -10.56 -7.71 1.87
N VAL A 97 -10.57 -8.53 2.91
CA VAL A 97 -10.04 -9.90 2.85
C VAL A 97 -11.16 -10.87 3.23
N SER A 98 -11.40 -11.89 2.40
CA SER A 98 -12.40 -12.93 2.66
C SER A 98 -11.99 -13.85 3.81
N ALA A 99 -12.92 -14.67 4.30
CA ALA A 99 -12.62 -15.72 5.27
C ALA A 99 -11.62 -16.78 4.76
N ALA A 100 -11.40 -16.86 3.44
CA ALA A 100 -10.40 -17.72 2.82
C ALA A 100 -9.00 -17.07 2.75
N GLY A 101 -8.87 -15.80 3.16
CA GLY A 101 -7.61 -15.07 3.08
C GLY A 101 -7.34 -14.44 1.72
N GLU A 102 -8.36 -14.28 0.89
CA GLU A 102 -8.25 -13.68 -0.44
C GLU A 102 -8.69 -12.22 -0.43
N ILE A 103 -8.01 -11.35 -1.17
CA ILE A 103 -8.46 -9.97 -1.35
C ILE A 103 -9.75 -9.94 -2.17
N VAL A 104 -10.76 -9.21 -1.70
CA VAL A 104 -12.05 -9.04 -2.37
C VAL A 104 -12.20 -7.60 -2.84
N GLY A 105 -12.48 -7.42 -4.14
CA GLY A 105 -12.63 -6.10 -4.74
C GLY A 105 -11.29 -5.41 -5.02
N GLU A 106 -11.35 -4.10 -5.29
CA GLU A 106 -10.16 -3.30 -5.60
C GLU A 106 -9.58 -2.66 -4.32
N ALA A 107 -8.25 -2.69 -4.20
CA ALA A 107 -7.54 -1.98 -3.15
C ALA A 107 -7.65 -0.46 -3.37
N GLU A 108 -8.06 0.29 -2.34
CA GLU A 108 -8.21 1.74 -2.42
C GLU A 108 -6.99 2.43 -1.79
N GLN A 109 -6.31 3.29 -2.55
CA GLN A 109 -5.20 4.08 -2.00
C GLN A 109 -5.74 5.21 -1.11
N VAL A 110 -5.69 5.01 0.20
CA VAL A 110 -6.15 6.00 1.19
C VAL A 110 -5.06 7.01 1.55
N ARG A 111 -3.77 6.67 1.34
CA ARG A 111 -2.64 7.59 1.51
C ARG A 111 -1.54 7.34 0.47
N GLY A 112 -1.08 8.39 -0.20
CA GLY A 112 0.10 8.38 -1.06
C GLY A 112 1.36 8.88 -0.38
N SER A 113 2.51 8.46 -0.93
CA SER A 113 3.85 8.82 -0.45
C SER A 113 4.29 10.21 -0.87
N GLY A 114 3.57 10.85 -1.81
CA GLY A 114 3.97 12.10 -2.46
C GLY A 114 4.90 11.93 -3.66
N TYR A 115 5.31 10.70 -3.96
CA TYR A 115 6.13 10.37 -5.14
C TYR A 115 5.45 9.30 -5.99
N LEU A 116 5.24 9.61 -7.26
CA LEU A 116 4.53 8.71 -8.19
C LEU A 116 5.23 7.35 -8.32
N ILE A 117 6.57 7.33 -8.26
CA ILE A 117 7.36 6.09 -8.34
C ILE A 117 7.07 5.11 -7.19
N PHE A 118 6.83 5.61 -5.98
CA PHE A 118 6.54 4.78 -4.81
C PHE A 118 5.07 4.36 -4.80
N ASP A 119 4.16 5.25 -5.17
CA ASP A 119 2.74 4.92 -5.26
C ASP A 119 2.51 3.83 -6.33
N GLN A 120 3.13 3.96 -7.51
CA GLN A 120 3.08 2.93 -8.56
C GLN A 120 3.78 1.62 -8.16
N ALA A 121 4.88 1.70 -7.40
CA ALA A 121 5.54 0.51 -6.88
C ALA A 121 4.63 -0.19 -5.88
N ALA A 122 4.04 0.53 -4.93
CA ALA A 122 3.14 0.00 -3.91
C ALA A 122 1.88 -0.62 -4.53
N GLN A 123 1.27 0.01 -5.54
CA GLN A 123 0.12 -0.54 -6.27
C GLN A 123 0.43 -1.91 -6.90
N LYS A 124 1.68 -2.14 -7.35
CA LYS A 124 2.10 -3.43 -7.90
C LYS A 124 2.37 -4.48 -6.82
N LEU A 125 2.56 -4.06 -5.56
CA LEU A 125 2.79 -4.95 -4.42
C LEU A 125 1.54 -5.41 -3.71
N ILE A 126 0.42 -4.75 -3.97
CA ILE A 126 -0.90 -5.19 -3.53
C ILE A 126 -1.61 -5.80 -4.75
N PRO A 127 -1.23 -6.99 -5.23
CA PRO A 127 -1.99 -7.62 -6.30
C PRO A 127 -3.39 -7.97 -5.77
N GLN A 128 -4.39 -7.86 -6.65
CA GLN A 128 -5.75 -8.31 -6.37
C GLN A 128 -5.84 -9.82 -6.09
N GLU A 129 -4.77 -10.57 -6.41
CA GLU A 129 -4.61 -12.02 -6.18
C GLU A 129 -3.60 -12.33 -5.05
N TYR A 130 -3.27 -11.35 -4.20
CA TYR A 130 -2.34 -11.60 -3.10
C TYR A 130 -2.90 -12.71 -2.21
N ASP A 131 -2.22 -13.85 -2.19
CA ASP A 131 -2.53 -14.93 -1.27
C ASP A 131 -2.05 -14.48 0.10
N VAL A 132 -2.98 -14.04 0.94
CA VAL A 132 -2.66 -13.41 2.20
C VAL A 132 -2.45 -14.46 3.29
N GLU A 133 -1.75 -15.55 2.95
CA GLU A 133 -1.43 -16.73 3.78
C GLU A 133 -0.78 -16.40 5.15
N GLY A 134 -0.39 -15.14 5.39
CA GLY A 134 0.17 -14.65 6.65
C GLY A 134 -0.68 -13.60 7.40
N ILE A 135 -1.82 -13.16 6.86
CA ILE A 135 -2.73 -12.31 7.63
C ILE A 135 -3.52 -13.20 8.59
N PRO A 136 -3.47 -12.94 9.92
CA PRO A 136 -4.30 -13.64 10.88
C PRO A 136 -5.76 -13.30 10.62
N LEU A 137 -6.48 -14.20 9.97
CA LEU A 137 -7.93 -14.12 9.88
C LEU A 137 -8.45 -14.52 11.26
N GLY A 138 -9.20 -13.63 11.91
CA GLY A 138 -9.95 -14.01 13.12
C GLY A 138 -10.86 -15.20 12.84
N GLU A 139 -11.32 -15.91 13.87
CA GLU A 139 -12.14 -17.13 13.73
C GLU A 139 -13.51 -16.92 13.03
N SER A 140 -13.82 -15.70 12.62
CA SER A 140 -15.03 -15.32 11.88
C SER A 140 -15.01 -15.86 10.44
N THR A 141 -15.81 -16.89 10.19
CA THR A 141 -15.86 -17.66 8.93
C THR A 141 -16.83 -17.17 7.86
N GLU A 142 -17.53 -16.04 8.04
CA GLU A 142 -18.65 -15.68 7.14
C GLU A 142 -18.64 -14.23 6.59
N SER A 143 -17.63 -13.41 6.88
CA SER A 143 -17.63 -12.00 6.44
C SER A 143 -16.25 -11.52 6.03
N ASN A 144 -16.21 -10.65 5.01
CA ASN A 144 -14.96 -10.01 4.62
C ASN A 144 -14.49 -9.07 5.75
N ILE A 145 -13.20 -9.06 6.03
CA ILE A 145 -12.59 -8.26 7.09
C ILE A 145 -11.81 -7.10 6.43
N PRO A 146 -12.01 -5.85 6.88
CA PRO A 146 -11.26 -4.71 6.38
C PRO A 146 -9.85 -4.70 6.98
N TYR A 147 -8.85 -4.40 6.16
CA TYR A 147 -7.47 -4.19 6.58
C TYR A 147 -6.94 -2.86 6.04
N LEU A 148 -6.06 -2.24 6.82
CA LEU A 148 -5.21 -1.15 6.39
C LEU A 148 -3.82 -1.74 6.08
N VAL A 149 -3.39 -1.69 4.83
CA VAL A 149 -2.06 -2.15 4.43
C VAL A 149 -1.14 -0.96 4.20
N LYS A 150 -0.01 -0.92 4.90
CA LYS A 150 1.00 0.13 4.77
C LYS A 150 2.23 -0.40 4.05
N VAL A 151 2.59 0.21 2.94
CA VAL A 151 3.83 -0.07 2.21
C VAL A 151 4.86 0.99 2.57
N LYS A 152 5.91 0.59 3.30
CA LYS A 152 7.03 1.45 3.70
C LYS A 152 8.21 1.21 2.76
N PHE A 153 8.84 2.29 2.30
CA PHE A 153 10.03 2.21 1.46
C PHE A 153 11.29 2.47 2.28
N ALA A 154 12.31 1.63 2.11
CA ALA A 154 13.53 1.72 2.90
C ALA A 154 14.78 1.68 2.02
N ARG A 155 15.84 2.36 2.49
CA ARG A 155 17.19 2.26 1.94
C ARG A 155 17.89 1.04 2.54
N GLN A 156 17.44 -0.16 2.23
CA GLN A 156 18.24 -1.36 2.48
C GLN A 156 18.93 -1.81 1.18
N GLU A 157 19.91 -2.71 1.28
CA GLU A 157 20.70 -3.20 0.15
C GLU A 157 19.79 -3.63 -1.01
N GLY A 158 19.73 -2.82 -2.06
CA GLY A 158 18.88 -3.08 -3.23
C GLY A 158 17.60 -2.26 -3.34
N CYS A 159 17.35 -1.28 -2.46
CA CYS A 159 16.16 -0.41 -2.50
C CYS A 159 14.87 -1.22 -2.34
N THR A 160 14.56 -1.68 -1.11
CA THR A 160 13.46 -2.60 -0.79
C THR A 160 12.22 -1.88 -0.24
N ALA A 161 11.05 -2.52 -0.40
CA ALA A 161 9.80 -2.13 0.24
C ALA A 161 9.42 -3.17 1.33
N ILE A 162 8.70 -2.73 2.35
CA ILE A 162 8.18 -3.57 3.42
C ILE A 162 6.68 -3.34 3.49
N VAL A 163 5.90 -4.43 3.50
CA VAL A 163 4.43 -4.37 3.55
C VAL A 163 3.97 -4.75 4.97
N LEU A 164 3.25 -3.84 5.61
CA LEU A 164 2.76 -4.02 6.97
C LEU A 164 1.23 -4.01 6.92
N PRO A 165 0.56 -5.17 7.04
CA PRO A 165 -0.88 -5.20 7.21
C PRO A 165 -1.23 -4.83 8.66
N GLU A 166 -2.31 -4.08 8.85
CA GLU A 166 -2.89 -3.73 10.15
C GLU A 166 -4.40 -4.03 10.11
N ALA A 167 -4.87 -4.89 11.02
CA ALA A 167 -6.29 -5.14 11.22
C ALA A 167 -6.96 -3.90 11.81
N SER A 168 -8.22 -3.64 11.43
CA SER A 168 -9.02 -2.51 11.93
C SER A 168 -10.20 -2.94 12.78
#